data_AF-A0A075FWI3-F1
#
_entry.id   AF-A0A075FWI3-F1
#
_cell.length_a   1.000
_cell.length_b   1.000
_cell.length_c   1.000
_cell.angle_alpha   90.00
_cell.angle_beta   90.00
_cell.angle_gamma   90.00
#
_symmetry.space_group_name_H-M   'P 1'
#
loop_
_entity.id
_entity.type
_entity.pdbx_description
1 polymer ?
#
loop_
_entity_poly.entity_id
_entity_poly.type
_entity_poly.pdbx_seq_one_letter_code
_entity_poly.pdbx_strand_id
1 'polypeptide(L)'
;MDIVSHIQNTLVIPQSLHANYTGTTMVSAAGNSGHGYGTMGSPGLSSYGISVGAVTNNDFVGYGPFKDQPRFGNTTDHSNHVVDFSSRGPGLIGDPKPDLMSIGAYAFVPGIMTKEPDSSEEQFRLFGGTSMSAPIVAGSAALLTESLKEKSIDYDPFTIRNILMSTANDLHNDPFTQGAGLVNALDAVRAVNGHYGKFVVYNDESFSNIKEIINTPLSSFNSDPLGIEQFSFSDKTYPMTSWYGGMLHSGETTSTAFVIENPTNNTLDVSIKPVTLKLIDKLQIDQTTKPHLQDPILNQSETYRPNYVKLSSLTSEHTSFNQDYIIPTDSSLMVLNLNFPFDTFMNQTDTTYADDLKISSLYIYDWKDKNNDYEISSDEISLVTRGGSWGTVQEIRISDPAEKFKTNQL
;
A
#
# COMPACT_ATOMS: atom_id res chain seq x y z
N MET A 1 -14.41 8.10 15.29
CA MET A 1 -13.17 7.31 15.20
C MET A 1 -13.20 6.30 16.35
N ASP A 2 -12.58 5.13 16.22
CA ASP A 2 -12.62 4.14 17.30
C ASP A 2 -11.72 4.55 18.48
N ILE A 3 -11.95 3.94 19.65
CA ILE A 3 -11.25 4.28 20.91
C ILE A 3 -9.75 4.02 20.78
N VAL A 4 -9.33 2.95 20.10
CA VAL A 4 -7.90 2.59 19.98
C VAL A 4 -7.16 3.63 19.14
N SER A 5 -7.76 4.06 18.02
CA SER A 5 -7.21 5.14 17.19
C SER A 5 -7.16 6.49 17.93
N HIS A 6 -8.14 6.77 18.79
CA HIS A 6 -8.10 7.95 19.66
C HIS A 6 -6.97 7.89 20.69
N ILE A 7 -6.79 6.75 21.36
CA ILE A 7 -5.67 6.55 22.29
C ILE A 7 -4.34 6.73 21.54
N GLN A 8 -4.22 6.17 20.34
CA GLN A 8 -3.03 6.34 19.52
C GLN A 8 -2.76 7.80 19.17
N ASN A 9 -3.78 8.58 18.79
CA ASN A 9 -3.64 10.02 18.56
C ASN A 9 -3.08 10.74 19.79
N THR A 10 -3.59 10.42 20.99
CA THR A 10 -3.08 10.98 22.24
C THR A 10 -1.63 10.61 22.47
N LEU A 11 -1.26 9.33 22.32
CA LEU A 11 0.13 8.86 22.51
C LEU A 11 1.11 9.51 21.53
N VAL A 12 0.68 9.87 20.32
CA VAL A 12 1.57 10.53 19.37
C VAL A 12 1.90 11.96 19.79
N ILE A 13 0.95 12.69 20.39
CA ILE A 13 1.10 14.12 20.63
C ILE A 13 1.96 14.39 21.88
N PRO A 14 3.04 15.17 21.77
CA PRO A 14 3.76 15.67 22.93
C PRO A 14 2.85 16.49 23.86
N GLN A 15 3.08 16.33 25.17
CA GLN A 15 2.34 16.99 26.25
C GLN A 15 0.87 16.60 26.42
N SER A 16 0.38 15.59 25.69
CA SER A 16 -1.02 15.14 25.77
C SER A 16 -1.37 14.38 27.06
N LEU A 17 -0.39 13.70 27.66
CA LEU A 17 -0.57 12.91 28.89
C LEU A 17 -0.01 13.60 30.14
N HIS A 18 1.07 14.36 29.97
CA HIS A 18 1.78 15.06 31.04
C HIS A 18 2.67 16.15 30.43
N ALA A 19 2.94 17.25 31.14
CA ALA A 19 3.74 18.38 30.63
C ALA A 19 5.14 17.98 30.08
N ASN A 20 5.72 16.90 30.61
CA ASN A 20 7.02 16.36 30.18
C ASN A 20 6.92 15.19 29.20
N TYR A 21 5.72 14.80 28.75
CA TYR A 21 5.56 13.72 27.79
C TYR A 21 6.02 14.20 26.41
N THR A 22 6.98 13.50 25.80
CA THR A 22 7.58 13.88 24.51
C THR A 22 6.80 13.38 23.30
N GLY A 23 5.69 12.65 23.51
CA GLY A 23 5.02 11.89 22.47
C GLY A 23 5.77 10.59 22.13
N THR A 24 5.07 9.68 21.46
CA THR A 24 5.60 8.41 20.98
C THR A 24 5.33 8.27 19.48
N THR A 25 6.35 7.97 18.69
CA THR A 25 6.16 7.60 17.27
C THR A 25 5.42 6.27 17.19
N MET A 26 4.15 6.33 16.80
CA MET A 26 3.30 5.15 16.65
C MET A 26 3.19 4.77 15.18
N VAL A 27 3.53 3.52 14.86
CA VAL A 27 3.43 2.96 13.51
C VAL A 27 2.43 1.80 13.53
N SER A 28 1.47 1.82 12.61
CA SER A 28 0.36 0.88 12.57
C SER A 28 0.12 0.34 11.17
N ALA A 29 -0.29 -0.91 11.10
CA ALA A 29 -0.74 -1.51 9.86
C ALA A 29 -2.01 -0.80 9.35
N ALA A 30 -2.10 -0.54 8.04
CA ALA A 30 -3.27 0.07 7.43
C ALA A 30 -4.50 -0.85 7.44
N GLY A 31 -4.29 -2.16 7.39
CA GLY A 31 -5.34 -3.17 7.31
C GLY A 31 -5.22 -4.02 6.05
N ASN A 32 -5.91 -5.17 6.05
CA ASN A 32 -5.88 -6.15 4.96
C ASN A 32 -7.26 -6.29 4.27
N SER A 33 -8.02 -5.19 4.20
CA SER A 33 -9.40 -5.16 3.70
C SER A 33 -9.53 -4.47 2.33
N GLY A 34 -8.42 -4.31 1.62
CA GLY A 34 -8.39 -3.81 0.25
C GLY A 34 -9.12 -4.72 -0.74
N HIS A 35 -9.29 -4.32 -2.00
CA HIS A 35 -8.73 -3.13 -2.66
C HIS A 35 -9.72 -1.93 -2.69
N GLY A 36 -10.88 -2.05 -2.05
CA GLY A 36 -11.83 -0.93 -1.96
C GLY A 36 -11.27 0.27 -1.18
N TYR A 37 -11.72 1.48 -1.52
CA TYR A 37 -11.43 2.69 -0.73
C TYR A 37 -12.24 2.71 0.57
N GLY A 38 -11.73 3.43 1.58
CA GLY A 38 -12.37 3.56 2.90
C GLY A 38 -12.27 2.29 3.75
N THR A 39 -11.24 1.47 3.52
CA THR A 39 -11.07 0.14 4.14
C THR A 39 -10.00 0.12 5.22
N MET A 40 -9.51 1.29 5.64
CA MET A 40 -8.54 1.44 6.74
C MET A 40 -9.04 0.76 8.02
N GLY A 41 -8.15 0.00 8.67
CA GLY A 41 -8.41 -0.69 9.93
C GLY A 41 -7.84 0.06 11.13
N SER A 42 -8.38 -0.21 12.31
CA SER A 42 -7.86 0.30 13.58
C SER A 42 -6.63 -0.52 14.04
N PRO A 43 -5.59 0.12 14.61
CA PRO A 43 -5.47 1.55 14.92
C PRO A 43 -4.82 2.39 13.80
N GLY A 44 -4.57 1.81 12.62
CA GLY A 44 -4.06 2.53 11.43
C GLY A 44 -4.95 3.67 10.93
N LEU A 45 -6.17 3.77 11.46
CA LEU A 45 -7.12 4.87 11.27
C LEU A 45 -6.77 6.14 12.09
N SER A 46 -5.80 6.06 13.00
CA SER A 46 -5.26 7.22 13.72
C SER A 46 -4.74 8.28 12.75
N SER A 47 -5.21 9.52 12.90
CA SER A 47 -4.83 10.64 12.03
C SER A 47 -3.40 11.13 12.28
N TYR A 48 -2.88 11.01 13.51
CA TYR A 48 -1.54 11.51 13.84
C TYR A 48 -0.46 10.41 13.84
N GLY A 49 -0.82 9.15 14.02
CA GLY A 49 0.11 8.04 13.85
C GLY A 49 0.51 7.82 12.38
N ILE A 50 1.52 6.98 12.18
CA ILE A 50 1.96 6.54 10.85
C ILE A 50 1.26 5.23 10.52
N SER A 51 0.35 5.26 9.57
CA SER A 51 -0.30 4.08 9.01
C SER A 51 0.43 3.59 7.76
N VAL A 52 0.54 2.26 7.64
CA VAL A 52 1.42 1.64 6.64
C VAL A 52 0.67 0.63 5.79
N GLY A 53 0.58 0.90 4.49
CA GLY A 53 0.09 -0.05 3.49
C GLY A 53 1.17 -1.00 2.98
N ALA A 54 0.77 -1.99 2.20
CA ALA A 54 1.63 -3.09 1.76
C ALA A 54 1.94 -3.06 0.26
N VAL A 55 3.21 -3.27 -0.08
CA VAL A 55 3.67 -3.61 -1.43
C VAL A 55 4.33 -5.00 -1.50
N THR A 56 4.48 -5.56 -2.69
CA THR A 56 5.12 -6.85 -2.92
C THR A 56 6.65 -6.78 -2.80
N ASN A 57 7.27 -7.82 -2.25
CA ASN A 57 8.71 -8.09 -2.48
C ASN A 57 8.92 -9.02 -3.67
N ASN A 58 8.04 -10.03 -3.81
CA ASN A 58 8.00 -11.05 -4.87
C ASN A 58 9.27 -11.89 -5.11
N ASP A 59 10.45 -11.60 -4.56
CA ASP A 59 11.68 -12.39 -4.79
C ASP A 59 11.58 -13.91 -4.48
N PHE A 60 10.52 -14.36 -3.81
CA PHE A 60 10.36 -15.72 -3.30
C PHE A 60 9.13 -16.48 -3.85
N VAL A 61 8.62 -16.11 -5.02
CA VAL A 61 7.45 -16.76 -5.67
C VAL A 61 7.67 -18.25 -6.03
N GLY A 62 8.88 -18.80 -5.85
CA GLY A 62 9.19 -20.23 -6.00
C GLY A 62 9.41 -21.02 -4.70
N TYR A 63 9.08 -20.47 -3.53
CA TYR A 63 9.34 -21.09 -2.23
C TYR A 63 8.05 -21.55 -1.51
N GLY A 64 8.15 -22.64 -0.75
CA GLY A 64 7.08 -23.14 0.10
C GLY A 64 5.76 -23.39 -0.66
N PRO A 65 4.63 -22.81 -0.24
CA PRO A 65 3.32 -23.06 -0.87
C PRO A 65 3.17 -22.48 -2.28
N PHE A 66 4.14 -21.67 -2.74
CA PHE A 66 4.15 -21.11 -4.08
C PHE A 66 4.90 -21.99 -5.09
N LYS A 67 5.70 -22.95 -4.60
CA LYS A 67 6.49 -23.86 -5.43
C LYS A 67 5.59 -24.86 -6.17
N ASP A 68 5.96 -25.18 -7.41
CA ASP A 68 5.30 -26.18 -8.26
C ASP A 68 3.80 -25.89 -8.49
N GLN A 69 3.41 -24.61 -8.44
CA GLN A 69 2.05 -24.14 -8.69
C GLN A 69 2.02 -23.39 -10.04
N PRO A 70 1.29 -23.89 -11.06
CA PRO A 70 1.28 -23.28 -12.39
C PRO A 70 0.95 -21.78 -12.40
N ARG A 71 0.07 -21.35 -11.49
CA ARG A 71 -0.38 -19.95 -11.35
C ARG A 71 0.71 -18.98 -10.86
N PHE A 72 1.81 -19.46 -10.31
CA PHE A 72 2.90 -18.58 -9.83
C PHE A 72 4.06 -18.51 -10.83
N GLY A 73 4.02 -19.32 -11.89
CA GLY A 73 5.10 -19.38 -12.87
C GLY A 73 6.39 -19.95 -12.27
N ASN A 74 7.50 -19.75 -12.97
CA ASN A 74 8.82 -20.23 -12.55
C ASN A 74 9.73 -19.10 -12.04
N THR A 75 9.47 -17.86 -12.43
CA THR A 75 10.32 -16.70 -12.11
C THR A 75 9.51 -15.46 -11.74
N THR A 76 10.18 -14.51 -11.12
CA THR A 76 9.71 -13.13 -10.94
C THR A 76 10.91 -12.25 -10.61
N ASP A 77 10.88 -11.01 -11.07
CA ASP A 77 11.86 -9.97 -10.76
C ASP A 77 11.19 -8.61 -10.54
N HIS A 78 9.89 -8.64 -10.24
CA HIS A 78 9.04 -7.46 -10.08
C HIS A 78 8.61 -7.27 -8.64
N SER A 79 8.94 -6.13 -8.05
CA SER A 79 8.59 -5.78 -6.67
C SER A 79 7.94 -4.40 -6.59
N ASN A 80 7.53 -4.01 -5.39
CA ASN A 80 6.97 -2.70 -5.06
C ASN A 80 5.60 -2.41 -5.70
N HIS A 81 4.85 -3.45 -6.08
CA HIS A 81 3.44 -3.29 -6.49
C HIS A 81 2.53 -3.29 -5.28
N VAL A 82 1.54 -2.39 -5.24
CA VAL A 82 0.55 -2.36 -4.15
C VAL A 82 -0.18 -3.69 -4.09
N VAL A 83 -0.20 -4.30 -2.90
CA VAL A 83 -0.82 -5.61 -2.71
C VAL A 83 -2.34 -5.46 -2.64
N ASP A 84 -3.06 -6.39 -3.26
CA ASP A 84 -4.53 -6.47 -3.33
C ASP A 84 -5.25 -6.23 -2.00
N PHE A 85 -4.78 -6.89 -0.94
CA PHE A 85 -5.39 -6.80 0.38
C PHE A 85 -5.07 -5.49 1.10
N SER A 86 -4.06 -4.72 0.66
CA SER A 86 -3.67 -3.49 1.37
C SER A 86 -4.87 -2.55 1.45
N SER A 87 -5.32 -2.26 2.67
CA SER A 87 -6.39 -1.29 2.90
C SER A 87 -6.02 0.08 2.32
N ARG A 88 -7.05 0.80 1.89
CA ARG A 88 -6.93 2.11 1.24
C ARG A 88 -7.76 3.13 1.96
N GLY A 89 -7.28 4.37 1.95
CA GLY A 89 -8.00 5.51 2.45
C GLY A 89 -9.25 5.85 1.62
N PRO A 90 -9.87 7.00 1.90
CA PRO A 90 -9.52 7.90 2.99
C PRO A 90 -9.75 7.26 4.38
N GLY A 91 -9.21 7.87 5.42
CA GLY A 91 -9.61 7.59 6.80
C GLY A 91 -11.06 8.02 7.06
N LEU A 92 -11.55 7.77 8.28
CA LEU A 92 -12.96 7.96 8.64
C LEU A 92 -13.42 9.42 8.49
N ILE A 93 -12.52 10.37 8.71
CA ILE A 93 -12.82 11.81 8.59
C ILE A 93 -12.57 12.34 7.17
N GLY A 94 -12.12 11.48 6.24
CA GLY A 94 -11.73 11.90 4.89
C GLY A 94 -10.24 12.24 4.74
N ASP A 95 -9.42 12.02 5.77
CA ASP A 95 -7.99 12.29 5.74
C ASP A 95 -7.23 11.29 4.83
N PRO A 96 -6.16 11.73 4.12
CA PRO A 96 -5.38 10.82 3.29
C PRO A 96 -4.67 9.75 4.12
N LYS A 97 -4.95 8.47 3.79
CA LYS A 97 -4.34 7.27 4.38
C LYS A 97 -4.17 6.20 3.28
N PRO A 98 -3.23 5.23 3.39
CA PRO A 98 -2.19 5.16 4.42
C PRO A 98 -1.20 6.34 4.33
N ASP A 99 -0.29 6.47 5.28
CA ASP A 99 0.72 7.54 5.26
C ASP A 99 1.94 7.12 4.41
N LEU A 100 2.33 5.86 4.51
CA LEU A 100 3.47 5.25 3.82
C LEU A 100 3.13 3.85 3.33
N MET A 101 3.93 3.34 2.41
CA MET A 101 3.94 1.95 1.98
C MET A 101 5.23 1.26 2.42
N SER A 102 5.18 -0.04 2.64
CA SER A 102 6.36 -0.88 2.84
C SER A 102 6.10 -2.32 2.41
N ILE A 103 7.14 -3.14 2.35
CA ILE A 103 7.03 -4.56 2.00
C ILE A 103 6.03 -5.25 2.95
N GLY A 104 5.00 -5.86 2.37
CA GLY A 104 3.96 -6.55 3.13
C GLY A 104 3.57 -7.90 2.55
N ALA A 105 4.14 -8.33 1.43
CA ALA A 105 3.86 -9.64 0.85
C ALA A 105 5.11 -10.28 0.24
N TYR A 106 5.13 -11.61 0.30
CA TYR A 106 6.16 -12.45 -0.32
C TYR A 106 7.56 -12.17 0.22
N ALA A 107 7.66 -11.96 1.53
CA ALA A 107 8.93 -11.80 2.21
C ALA A 107 8.96 -12.62 3.50
N PHE A 108 10.18 -12.94 3.96
CA PHE A 108 10.38 -13.76 5.14
C PHE A 108 10.16 -12.96 6.42
N VAL A 109 9.49 -13.58 7.38
CA VAL A 109 9.39 -13.12 8.77
C VAL A 109 9.91 -14.21 9.70
N PRO A 110 10.40 -13.83 10.90
CA PRO A 110 10.73 -14.81 11.94
C PRO A 110 9.51 -15.67 12.29
N GLY A 111 9.74 -16.97 12.43
CA GLY A 111 8.78 -17.94 12.97
C GLY A 111 8.73 -17.90 14.49
N ILE A 112 7.87 -18.74 15.07
CA ILE A 112 7.73 -18.84 16.53
C ILE A 112 8.93 -19.61 17.10
N MET A 113 9.68 -18.97 18.01
CA MET A 113 10.87 -19.57 18.63
C MET A 113 10.53 -20.62 19.69
N THR A 114 9.36 -20.51 20.33
CA THR A 114 8.85 -21.48 21.30
C THR A 114 8.03 -22.54 20.59
N LYS A 115 8.70 -23.54 20.02
CA LYS A 115 8.03 -24.65 19.35
C LYS A 115 7.89 -25.87 20.26
N GLU A 116 6.73 -26.50 20.19
CA GLU A 116 6.54 -27.84 20.74
C GLU A 116 7.44 -28.85 19.98
N PRO A 117 7.85 -29.97 20.61
CA PRO A 117 8.80 -30.93 20.03
C PRO A 117 8.41 -31.43 18.62
N ASP A 118 7.12 -31.53 18.34
CA ASP A 118 6.57 -32.08 17.09
C ASP A 118 6.00 -31.01 16.14
N SER A 119 6.29 -29.72 16.37
CA SER A 119 5.82 -28.64 15.51
C SER A 119 6.56 -28.61 14.17
N SER A 120 5.81 -28.48 13.07
CA SER A 120 6.31 -28.23 11.71
C SER A 120 6.63 -26.76 11.43
N GLU A 121 6.53 -25.89 12.43
CA GLU A 121 6.85 -24.47 12.28
C GLU A 121 8.36 -24.26 12.07
N GLU A 122 8.68 -23.56 10.98
CA GLU A 122 10.05 -23.22 10.59
C GLU A 122 10.54 -21.94 11.29
N GLN A 123 11.86 -21.77 11.38
CA GLN A 123 12.47 -20.57 11.99
C GLN A 123 12.16 -19.29 11.22
N PHE A 124 11.88 -19.42 9.92
CA PHE A 124 11.44 -18.35 9.04
C PHE A 124 10.32 -18.86 8.15
N ARG A 125 9.35 -17.99 7.88
CA ARG A 125 8.25 -18.30 6.98
C ARG A 125 7.94 -17.12 6.08
N LEU A 126 7.39 -17.38 4.90
CA LEU A 126 6.81 -16.34 4.08
C LEU A 126 5.54 -15.80 4.73
N PHE A 127 5.35 -14.49 4.63
CA PHE A 127 4.19 -13.81 5.21
C PHE A 127 3.56 -12.83 4.23
N GLY A 128 2.27 -12.57 4.45
CA GLY A 128 1.47 -11.58 3.72
C GLY A 128 0.56 -10.85 4.69
N GLY A 129 0.70 -9.52 4.75
CA GLY A 129 -0.15 -8.62 5.51
C GLY A 129 0.53 -7.27 5.75
N THR A 130 -0.24 -6.19 5.89
CA THR A 130 0.27 -4.89 6.34
C THR A 130 0.91 -4.95 7.72
N SER A 131 0.62 -6.01 8.50
CA SER A 131 1.30 -6.33 9.76
C SER A 131 2.81 -6.57 9.60
N MET A 132 3.29 -6.92 8.41
CA MET A 132 4.71 -6.98 8.07
C MET A 132 5.26 -5.62 7.66
N SER A 133 4.46 -4.79 6.98
CA SER A 133 4.87 -3.46 6.53
C SER A 133 5.12 -2.49 7.68
N ALA A 134 4.24 -2.50 8.68
CA ALA A 134 4.33 -1.62 9.85
C ALA A 134 5.67 -1.72 10.62
N PRO A 135 6.16 -2.91 11.03
CA PRO A 135 7.45 -3.02 11.73
C PRO A 135 8.65 -2.61 10.87
N ILE A 136 8.59 -2.73 9.54
CA ILE A 136 9.66 -2.24 8.65
C ILE A 136 9.73 -0.71 8.68
N VAL A 137 8.58 -0.03 8.65
CA VAL A 137 8.54 1.43 8.82
C VAL A 137 8.96 1.84 10.23
N ALA A 138 8.59 1.07 11.27
CA ALA A 138 9.06 1.32 12.63
C ALA A 138 10.60 1.21 12.74
N GLY A 139 11.22 0.23 12.09
CA GLY A 139 12.68 0.13 11.96
C GLY A 139 13.28 1.31 11.19
N SER A 140 12.63 1.76 10.12
CA SER A 140 13.04 2.95 9.36
C SER A 140 12.99 4.23 10.21
N ALA A 141 11.95 4.38 11.03
CA ALA A 141 11.83 5.46 12.02
C ALA A 141 12.93 5.40 13.08
N ALA A 142 13.33 4.20 13.51
CA ALA A 142 14.43 4.02 14.46
C ALA A 142 15.79 4.46 13.87
N LEU A 143 16.10 4.09 12.62
CA LEU A 143 17.30 4.54 11.90
C LEU A 143 17.33 6.08 11.73
N LEU A 144 16.19 6.67 11.37
CA LEU A 144 16.06 8.12 11.30
C LEU A 144 16.28 8.78 12.67
N THR A 145 15.70 8.21 13.72
CA THR A 145 15.84 8.70 15.10
C THR A 145 17.31 8.64 15.57
N GLU A 146 18.03 7.59 15.23
CA GLU A 146 19.47 7.48 15.48
C GLU A 146 20.23 8.63 14.81
N SER A 147 19.99 8.87 13.52
CA SER A 147 20.65 9.97 12.80
C SER A 147 20.30 11.36 13.37
N LEU A 148 19.07 11.59 13.83
CA LEU A 148 18.67 12.85 14.48
C LEU A 148 19.42 13.06 15.80
N LYS A 149 19.57 12.01 16.61
CA LYS A 149 20.34 12.04 17.86
C LYS A 149 21.82 12.31 17.61
N GLU A 150 22.44 11.64 16.65
CA GLU A 150 23.85 11.85 16.29
C GLU A 150 24.11 13.31 15.87
N LYS A 151 23.14 13.93 15.21
CA LYS A 151 23.18 15.33 14.79
C LYS A 151 22.77 16.32 15.89
N SER A 152 22.37 15.83 17.07
CA SER A 152 21.84 16.65 18.17
C SER A 152 20.69 17.56 17.72
N ILE A 153 19.83 17.05 16.84
CA ILE A 153 18.63 17.75 16.37
C ILE A 153 17.47 17.30 17.25
N ASP A 154 16.76 18.26 17.85
CA ASP A 154 15.53 17.98 18.58
C ASP A 154 14.47 17.46 17.62
N TYR A 155 13.73 16.45 18.06
CA TYR A 155 12.71 15.81 17.25
C TYR A 155 11.51 15.41 18.10
N ASP A 156 10.35 15.36 17.45
CA ASP A 156 9.14 14.77 17.98
C ASP A 156 8.55 13.77 16.97
N PRO A 157 7.46 13.07 17.30
CA PRO A 157 6.83 12.12 16.38
C PRO A 157 6.43 12.72 15.02
N PHE A 158 6.07 14.00 14.97
CA PHE A 158 5.70 14.69 13.73
C PHE A 158 6.93 15.01 12.88
N THR A 159 8.07 15.39 13.49
CA THR A 159 9.35 15.51 12.78
C THR A 159 9.71 14.19 12.08
N ILE A 160 9.63 13.07 12.80
CA ILE A 160 9.95 11.74 12.25
C ILE A 160 8.99 11.39 11.11
N ARG A 161 7.68 11.56 11.32
CA ARG A 161 6.64 11.31 10.30
C ARG A 161 6.90 12.13 9.04
N ASN A 162 7.14 13.43 9.17
CA ASN A 162 7.27 14.33 8.03
C ASN A 162 8.53 14.04 7.22
N ILE A 163 9.65 13.71 7.85
CA ILE A 163 10.88 13.33 7.13
C ILE A 163 10.65 12.03 6.34
N LEU A 164 10.08 11.00 6.98
CA LEU A 164 9.81 9.72 6.29
C LEU A 164 8.86 9.90 5.10
N MET A 165 7.79 10.69 5.26
CA MET A 165 6.85 10.97 4.17
C MET A 165 7.44 11.83 3.07
N SER A 166 8.23 12.86 3.41
CA SER A 166 8.83 13.75 2.41
C SER A 166 9.93 13.08 1.58
N THR A 167 10.48 11.96 2.05
CA THR A 167 11.58 11.24 1.42
C THR A 167 11.16 9.90 0.80
N ALA A 168 9.87 9.56 0.89
CA ALA A 168 9.31 8.35 0.30
C ALA A 168 9.42 8.34 -1.24
N ASN A 169 9.47 7.15 -1.83
CA ASN A 169 9.44 6.98 -3.27
C ASN A 169 8.01 6.87 -3.76
N ASP A 170 7.62 7.78 -4.66
CA ASP A 170 6.31 7.75 -5.33
C ASP A 170 6.13 6.44 -6.11
N LEU A 171 5.01 5.76 -5.88
CA LEU A 171 4.58 4.57 -6.61
C LEU A 171 3.55 4.91 -7.69
N HIS A 172 3.34 6.18 -8.02
CA HIS A 172 2.43 6.68 -9.07
C HIS A 172 0.96 6.24 -8.94
N ASN A 173 0.57 5.82 -7.73
CA ASN A 173 -0.80 5.54 -7.35
C ASN A 173 -1.49 6.80 -6.80
N ASP A 174 -2.80 6.77 -6.66
CA ASP A 174 -3.50 7.87 -5.99
C ASP A 174 -3.13 7.93 -4.48
N PRO A 175 -3.22 9.12 -3.84
CA PRO A 175 -2.84 9.31 -2.44
C PRO A 175 -3.61 8.43 -1.44
N PHE A 176 -4.84 7.98 -1.75
CA PHE A 176 -5.59 7.09 -0.88
C PHE A 176 -5.16 5.63 -1.00
N THR A 177 -4.37 5.29 -2.02
CA THR A 177 -3.81 3.96 -2.19
C THR A 177 -2.40 3.86 -1.61
N GLN A 178 -1.54 4.86 -1.84
CA GLN A 178 -0.12 4.79 -1.47
C GLN A 178 0.35 5.78 -0.39
N GLY A 179 -0.48 6.73 0.02
CA GLY A 179 -0.02 7.83 0.86
C GLY A 179 1.07 8.65 0.18
N ALA A 180 2.18 8.87 0.90
CA ALA A 180 3.37 9.52 0.36
C ALA A 180 4.25 8.58 -0.49
N GLY A 181 3.98 7.28 -0.49
CA GLY A 181 4.72 6.27 -1.25
C GLY A 181 5.54 5.32 -0.38
N LEU A 182 6.47 4.61 -1.03
CA LEU A 182 7.31 3.58 -0.40
C LEU A 182 8.36 4.21 0.52
N VAL A 183 8.42 3.74 1.77
CA VAL A 183 9.40 4.23 2.75
C VAL A 183 10.84 4.09 2.24
N ASN A 184 11.63 5.14 2.37
CA ASN A 184 13.05 5.14 2.00
C ASN A 184 13.91 5.63 3.18
N ALA A 185 14.34 4.69 4.02
CA ALA A 185 15.14 5.00 5.21
C ALA A 185 16.47 5.71 4.87
N LEU A 186 17.08 5.36 3.74
CA LEU A 186 18.34 5.97 3.30
C LEU A 186 18.15 7.45 2.97
N ASP A 187 17.11 7.78 2.21
CA ASP A 187 16.83 9.17 1.85
C ASP A 187 16.31 9.98 3.05
N ALA A 188 15.60 9.36 3.99
CA ALA A 188 15.26 9.97 5.27
C ALA A 188 16.51 10.38 6.07
N VAL A 189 17.50 9.48 6.20
CA VAL A 189 18.78 9.78 6.85
C VAL A 189 19.58 10.82 6.05
N ARG A 190 19.55 10.77 4.72
CA ARG A 190 20.20 11.79 3.86
C ARG A 190 19.58 13.17 4.04
N ALA A 191 18.26 13.29 4.25
CA ALA A 191 17.62 14.56 4.55
C ALA A 191 18.18 15.18 5.84
N VAL A 192 18.27 14.40 6.93
CA VAL A 192 18.85 14.86 8.20
C VAL A 192 20.32 15.27 8.07
N ASN A 193 21.07 14.58 7.22
CA ASN A 193 22.49 14.86 6.99
C ASN A 193 22.74 15.94 5.92
N GLY A 194 21.71 16.44 5.24
CA GLY A 194 21.87 17.45 4.19
C GLY A 194 22.51 16.91 2.91
N HIS A 195 22.28 15.63 2.58
CA HIS A 195 22.87 14.98 1.42
C HIS A 195 21.90 14.88 0.24
N TYR A 196 22.45 14.89 -0.98
CA TYR A 196 21.72 14.63 -2.24
C TYR A 196 20.48 15.50 -2.47
N GLY A 197 20.48 16.73 -1.96
CA GLY A 197 19.39 17.69 -2.17
C GLY A 197 18.04 17.23 -1.62
N LYS A 198 18.04 16.38 -0.58
CA LYS A 198 16.81 15.96 0.11
C LYS A 198 16.30 17.10 0.99
N PHE A 199 14.98 17.26 1.02
CA PHE A 199 14.28 18.33 1.73
C PHE A 199 13.01 17.77 2.39
N VAL A 200 12.47 18.51 3.36
CA VAL A 200 11.24 18.15 4.07
C VAL A 200 10.13 19.10 3.63
N VAL A 201 8.92 18.57 3.42
CA VAL A 201 7.75 19.36 3.02
C VAL A 201 6.64 19.16 4.03
N TYR A 202 6.04 20.26 4.49
CA TYR A 202 4.93 20.22 5.43
C TYR A 202 4.02 21.44 5.32
N ASN A 203 2.85 21.35 5.95
CA ASN A 203 1.91 22.43 6.17
C ASN A 203 1.47 22.43 7.64
N ASP A 204 1.05 23.58 8.15
CA ASP A 204 0.65 23.74 9.56
C ASP A 204 -0.86 23.60 9.79
N GLU A 205 -1.65 23.65 8.71
CA GLU A 205 -3.13 23.70 8.77
C GLU A 205 -3.76 22.31 8.97
N SER A 206 -3.15 21.24 8.46
CA SER A 206 -3.76 19.90 8.52
C SER A 206 -3.98 19.41 9.94
N PHE A 207 -3.04 19.69 10.85
CA PHE A 207 -3.17 19.30 12.25
C PHE A 207 -4.39 19.99 12.88
N SER A 208 -4.54 21.30 12.67
CA SER A 208 -5.68 22.07 13.17
C SER A 208 -7.00 21.54 12.60
N ASN A 209 -7.06 21.31 11.29
CA ASN A 209 -8.27 20.79 10.63
C ASN A 209 -8.68 19.40 11.15
N ILE A 210 -7.70 18.53 11.42
CA ILE A 210 -7.97 17.22 12.04
C ILE A 210 -8.44 17.40 13.48
N LYS A 211 -7.73 18.23 14.27
CA LYS A 211 -8.02 18.50 15.68
C LYS A 211 -9.46 18.98 15.87
N GLU A 212 -9.94 19.90 15.03
CA GLU A 212 -11.30 20.41 15.09
C GLU A 212 -12.37 19.31 15.01
N ILE A 213 -12.14 18.29 14.17
CA ILE A 213 -13.09 17.19 13.98
C ILE A 213 -13.02 16.17 15.12
N ILE A 214 -11.81 15.83 15.59
CA ILE A 214 -11.62 14.75 16.56
C ILE A 214 -11.79 15.21 18.02
N ASN A 215 -11.71 16.50 18.31
CA ASN A 215 -11.87 17.05 19.66
C ASN A 215 -13.24 16.74 20.27
N THR A 216 -14.31 16.94 19.51
CA THR A 216 -15.68 16.76 20.01
C THR A 216 -15.92 15.32 20.47
N PRO A 217 -15.66 14.28 19.65
CA PRO A 217 -15.75 12.89 20.11
C PRO A 217 -14.88 12.59 21.32
N LEU A 218 -13.66 13.12 21.38
CA LEU A 218 -12.72 12.84 22.46
C LEU A 218 -13.18 13.39 23.81
N SER A 219 -13.78 14.58 23.82
CA SER A 219 -14.33 15.20 25.04
C SER A 219 -15.49 14.42 25.65
N SER A 220 -16.15 13.55 24.87
CA SER A 220 -17.26 12.72 25.32
C SER A 220 -16.83 11.36 25.89
N PHE A 221 -15.55 11.03 25.83
CA PHE A 221 -15.03 9.71 26.24
C PHE A 221 -14.70 9.66 27.75
N ASN A 222 -15.19 8.62 28.44
CA ASN A 222 -14.81 8.38 29.83
C ASN A 222 -13.43 7.70 29.91
N SER A 223 -12.42 8.46 30.33
CA SER A 223 -11.04 8.02 30.46
C SER A 223 -10.69 7.37 31.81
N ASP A 224 -11.62 7.35 32.77
CA ASP A 224 -11.42 6.75 34.11
C ASP A 224 -10.93 5.29 34.06
N PRO A 225 -11.47 4.40 33.18
CA PRO A 225 -11.02 3.01 33.13
C PRO A 225 -9.56 2.85 32.66
N LEU A 226 -9.00 3.87 32.02
CA LEU A 226 -7.62 3.89 31.53
C LEU A 226 -6.66 4.60 32.50
N GLY A 227 -7.17 5.16 33.60
CA GLY A 227 -6.38 5.93 34.56
C GLY A 227 -5.84 7.26 34.00
N ILE A 228 -6.49 7.81 32.98
CA ILE A 228 -6.13 9.10 32.38
C ILE A 228 -7.12 10.14 32.88
N GLU A 229 -6.64 11.18 33.59
CA GLU A 229 -7.51 12.20 34.20
C GLU A 229 -8.35 12.97 33.17
N GLN A 230 -7.75 13.34 32.04
CA GLN A 230 -8.47 13.95 30.92
C GLN A 230 -7.66 13.81 29.63
N PHE A 231 -8.31 13.42 28.54
CA PHE A 231 -7.75 13.60 27.21
C PHE A 231 -7.89 15.07 26.81
N SER A 232 -6.79 15.82 26.88
CA SER A 232 -6.74 17.22 26.45
C SER A 232 -5.59 17.41 25.47
N PHE A 233 -5.89 17.93 24.28
CA PHE A 233 -4.87 18.35 23.35
C PHE A 233 -4.50 19.80 23.66
N SER A 234 -3.22 20.06 23.92
CA SER A 234 -2.72 21.43 24.03
C SER A 234 -3.08 22.25 22.78
N ASP A 235 -3.12 23.58 22.90
CA ASP A 235 -3.32 24.48 21.76
C ASP A 235 -2.14 24.50 20.78
N LYS A 236 -1.05 23.79 21.11
CA LYS A 236 0.09 23.61 20.21
C LYS A 236 -0.32 22.78 18.98
N THR A 237 0.05 23.28 17.81
CA THR A 237 -0.07 22.60 16.52
C THR A 237 1.26 21.96 16.14
N TYR A 238 1.20 20.98 15.22
CA TYR A 238 2.38 20.29 14.71
C TYR A 238 2.31 20.23 13.19
N PRO A 239 3.43 20.44 12.47
CA PRO A 239 3.44 20.41 11.01
C PRO A 239 3.12 19.00 10.49
N MET A 240 2.50 18.91 9.31
CA MET A 240 2.18 17.65 8.65
C MET A 240 2.50 17.68 7.15
N THR A 241 3.09 16.62 6.61
CA THR A 241 3.37 16.50 5.16
C THR A 241 2.10 16.34 4.31
N SER A 242 1.14 15.54 4.77
CA SER A 242 -0.17 15.37 4.11
C SER A 242 -1.03 16.63 4.27
N TRP A 243 -1.78 17.00 3.23
CA TRP A 243 -2.80 18.05 3.31
C TRP A 243 -4.19 17.46 3.58
N TYR A 244 -4.86 17.95 4.62
CA TYR A 244 -6.28 17.70 4.87
C TYR A 244 -7.00 19.01 5.10
N GLY A 245 -7.95 19.33 4.22
CA GLY A 245 -8.64 20.62 4.19
C GLY A 245 -9.80 20.78 5.17
N GLY A 246 -10.12 19.76 5.96
CA GLY A 246 -11.34 19.71 6.79
C GLY A 246 -12.55 19.15 6.04
N MET A 247 -13.68 19.05 6.75
CA MET A 247 -14.97 18.70 6.15
C MET A 247 -15.59 19.96 5.51
N LEU A 248 -15.60 20.01 4.18
CA LEU A 248 -16.14 21.14 3.43
C LEU A 248 -17.58 20.87 2.98
N HIS A 249 -18.43 21.89 3.07
CA HIS A 249 -19.74 21.93 2.42
C HIS A 249 -19.63 22.42 0.97
N SER A 250 -20.69 22.20 0.20
CA SER A 250 -20.75 22.62 -1.20
C SER A 250 -20.52 24.13 -1.35
N GLY A 251 -19.50 24.51 -2.11
CA GLY A 251 -19.12 25.90 -2.36
C GLY A 251 -18.08 26.47 -1.38
N GLU A 252 -17.71 25.73 -0.34
CA GLU A 252 -16.63 26.10 0.55
C GLU A 252 -15.26 25.76 -0.07
N THR A 253 -14.26 26.55 0.31
CA THR A 253 -12.87 26.36 -0.12
C THR A 253 -11.96 26.47 1.08
N THR A 254 -10.91 25.66 1.08
CA THR A 254 -9.82 25.70 2.06
C THR A 254 -8.49 25.75 1.34
N SER A 255 -7.49 26.35 1.98
CA SER A 255 -6.16 26.52 1.40
C SER A 255 -5.11 26.42 2.50
N THR A 256 -3.90 26.03 2.11
CA THR A 256 -2.74 26.04 3.00
C THR A 256 -1.50 26.50 2.26
N ALA A 257 -0.47 26.88 3.02
CA ALA A 257 0.87 27.10 2.51
C ALA A 257 1.75 25.90 2.87
N PHE A 258 2.51 25.41 1.89
CA PHE A 258 3.53 24.40 2.13
C PHE A 258 4.88 25.08 2.37
N VAL A 259 5.57 24.63 3.41
CA VAL A 259 6.96 24.96 3.69
C VAL A 259 7.84 23.88 3.10
N ILE A 260 8.89 24.28 2.37
CA ILE A 260 9.96 23.41 1.89
C ILE A 260 11.19 23.74 2.71
N GLU A 261 11.58 22.83 3.59
CA GLU A 261 12.71 22.99 4.48
C GLU A 261 13.96 22.37 3.84
N ASN A 262 14.92 23.24 3.52
CA ASN A 262 16.24 22.84 3.04
C ASN A 262 17.16 22.61 4.26
N PRO A 263 17.64 21.37 4.49
CA PRO A 263 18.50 21.05 5.63
C PRO A 263 19.94 21.58 5.47
N THR A 264 20.24 22.29 4.38
CA THR A 264 21.57 22.80 4.06
C THR A 264 21.57 24.29 3.74
N ASN A 265 22.76 24.88 3.75
CA ASN A 265 22.99 26.26 3.27
C ASN A 265 23.20 26.34 1.75
N ASN A 266 23.16 25.21 1.03
CA ASN A 266 23.32 25.20 -0.42
C ASN A 266 21.99 25.56 -1.08
N THR A 267 22.03 26.28 -2.19
CA THR A 267 20.82 26.56 -2.98
C THR A 267 20.22 25.26 -3.49
N LEU A 268 18.90 25.12 -3.33
CA LEU A 268 18.12 24.01 -3.83
C LEU A 268 17.16 24.52 -4.90
N ASP A 269 17.28 23.97 -6.10
CA ASP A 269 16.34 24.26 -7.20
C ASP A 269 15.14 23.32 -7.11
N VAL A 270 14.00 23.86 -6.65
CA VAL A 270 12.77 23.09 -6.46
C VAL A 270 11.74 23.46 -7.52
N SER A 271 11.23 22.45 -8.23
CA SER A 271 10.12 22.60 -9.17
C SER A 271 8.86 21.97 -8.58
N ILE A 272 7.80 22.77 -8.44
CA ILE A 272 6.48 22.28 -8.06
C ILE A 272 5.68 22.05 -9.34
N LYS A 273 5.18 20.83 -9.54
CA LYS A 273 4.38 20.47 -10.72
C LYS A 273 3.08 19.83 -10.24
N PRO A 274 1.90 20.34 -10.65
CA PRO A 274 0.67 19.63 -10.39
C PRO A 274 0.67 18.32 -11.18
N VAL A 275 0.37 17.21 -10.51
CA VAL A 275 0.21 15.90 -11.12
C VAL A 275 -1.25 15.49 -10.98
N THR A 276 -1.81 14.93 -12.05
CA THR A 276 -3.18 14.41 -12.05
C THR A 276 -3.20 13.13 -12.84
N LEU A 277 -3.67 12.04 -12.21
CA LEU A 277 -3.94 10.80 -12.92
C LEU A 277 -5.14 11.02 -13.85
N LYS A 278 -4.94 10.77 -15.13
CA LYS A 278 -5.97 10.85 -16.17
C LYS A 278 -6.00 9.52 -16.91
N LEU A 279 -7.20 9.07 -17.26
CA LEU A 279 -7.36 7.90 -18.10
C LEU A 279 -6.79 8.19 -19.49
N ILE A 280 -5.78 7.41 -19.89
CA ILE A 280 -5.17 7.49 -21.23
C ILE A 280 -5.96 6.61 -22.21
N ASP A 281 -6.15 5.34 -21.84
CA ASP A 281 -6.90 4.37 -22.63
C ASP A 281 -7.64 3.38 -21.70
N LYS A 282 -8.69 2.75 -22.22
CA LYS A 282 -9.44 1.70 -21.53
C LYS A 282 -9.64 0.52 -22.47
N LEU A 283 -9.11 -0.63 -22.05
CA LEU A 283 -9.23 -1.91 -22.74
C LEU A 283 -10.20 -2.81 -21.96
N GLN A 284 -11.10 -3.49 -22.67
CA GLN A 284 -12.06 -4.41 -22.05
C GLN A 284 -12.30 -5.64 -22.93
N ILE A 285 -12.58 -6.77 -22.28
CA ILE A 285 -13.04 -7.99 -22.94
C ILE A 285 -13.99 -8.75 -22.00
N ASP A 286 -14.96 -9.43 -22.59
CA ASP A 286 -15.86 -10.34 -21.88
C ASP A 286 -15.58 -11.77 -22.35
N GLN A 287 -15.28 -12.68 -21.41
CA GLN A 287 -14.96 -14.08 -21.69
C GLN A 287 -15.54 -15.01 -20.64
N THR A 288 -15.57 -16.30 -20.96
CA THR A 288 -15.95 -17.37 -20.03
C THR A 288 -14.72 -18.18 -19.66
N THR A 289 -14.46 -18.33 -18.37
CA THR A 289 -13.36 -19.17 -17.87
C THR A 289 -13.74 -20.65 -17.98
N LYS A 290 -12.76 -21.49 -18.34
CA LYS A 290 -12.89 -22.95 -18.27
C LYS A 290 -12.30 -23.41 -16.93
N PRO A 291 -13.07 -24.12 -16.09
CA PRO A 291 -12.54 -24.66 -14.84
C PRO A 291 -11.59 -25.83 -15.11
N HIS A 292 -10.70 -26.10 -14.15
CA HIS A 292 -9.84 -27.30 -14.13
C HIS A 292 -8.97 -27.51 -15.38
N LEU A 293 -8.47 -26.42 -15.99
CA LEU A 293 -7.50 -26.52 -17.08
C LEU A 293 -6.19 -27.11 -16.57
N GLN A 294 -5.73 -28.17 -17.22
CA GLN A 294 -4.43 -28.77 -16.93
C GLN A 294 -3.30 -27.93 -17.51
N ASP A 295 -2.20 -27.83 -16.78
CA ASP A 295 -0.96 -27.27 -17.28
C ASP A 295 -0.23 -28.32 -18.15
N PRO A 296 0.21 -27.99 -19.37
CA PRO A 296 0.85 -28.97 -20.26
C PRO A 296 2.19 -29.48 -19.73
N ILE A 297 2.85 -28.75 -18.82
CA ILE A 297 4.20 -29.08 -18.32
C ILE A 297 4.14 -29.76 -16.96
N LEU A 298 3.49 -29.14 -15.98
CA LEU A 298 3.37 -29.71 -14.65
C LEU A 298 2.40 -30.90 -14.64
N ASN A 299 1.25 -30.78 -15.32
CA ASN A 299 0.25 -31.85 -15.54
C ASN A 299 0.04 -32.79 -14.34
N GLN A 300 -0.07 -32.22 -13.13
CA GLN A 300 -0.26 -32.97 -11.89
C GLN A 300 -1.75 -33.11 -11.57
N SER A 301 -2.13 -34.23 -10.94
CA SER A 301 -3.49 -34.43 -10.45
C SER A 301 -3.89 -33.29 -9.50
N GLU A 302 -5.13 -32.80 -9.64
CA GLU A 302 -5.71 -31.72 -8.82
C GLU A 302 -4.96 -30.37 -8.86
N THR A 303 -4.03 -30.20 -9.80
CA THR A 303 -3.27 -28.96 -9.99
C THR A 303 -3.64 -28.34 -11.33
N TYR A 304 -4.17 -27.12 -11.30
CA TYR A 304 -4.74 -26.47 -12.49
C TYR A 304 -4.06 -25.14 -12.78
N ARG A 305 -3.94 -24.81 -14.08
CA ARG A 305 -3.47 -23.51 -14.55
C ARG A 305 -4.61 -22.49 -14.62
N PRO A 306 -4.31 -21.18 -14.51
CA PRO A 306 -5.28 -20.14 -14.78
C PRO A 306 -5.70 -20.13 -16.26
N ASN A 307 -6.80 -19.43 -16.55
CA ASN A 307 -7.15 -19.11 -17.93
C ASN A 307 -6.24 -17.95 -18.38
N TYR A 308 -5.42 -18.17 -19.41
CA TYR A 308 -4.53 -17.14 -19.94
C TYR A 308 -5.24 -16.29 -20.99
N VAL A 309 -5.06 -14.97 -20.90
CA VAL A 309 -5.56 -13.99 -21.86
C VAL A 309 -4.39 -13.10 -22.25
N LYS A 310 -4.07 -13.04 -23.55
CA LYS A 310 -3.02 -12.15 -24.06
C LYS A 310 -3.52 -10.71 -24.03
N LEU A 311 -2.68 -9.79 -23.56
CA LEU A 311 -3.06 -8.37 -23.48
C LEU A 311 -3.34 -7.81 -24.88
N SER A 312 -2.64 -8.31 -25.90
CA SER A 312 -2.86 -7.98 -27.31
C SER A 312 -4.25 -8.34 -27.84
N SER A 313 -5.02 -9.18 -27.12
CA SER A 313 -6.37 -9.58 -27.53
C SER A 313 -7.47 -8.62 -27.07
N LEU A 314 -7.13 -7.68 -26.19
CA LEU A 314 -8.08 -6.69 -25.68
C LEU A 314 -8.35 -5.61 -26.73
N THR A 315 -9.57 -5.07 -26.73
CA THR A 315 -9.98 -3.99 -27.63
C THR A 315 -10.13 -2.67 -26.87
N SER A 316 -9.65 -1.56 -27.46
CA SER A 316 -9.82 -0.21 -26.94
C SER A 316 -11.21 0.35 -27.26
N GLU A 317 -11.84 1.01 -26.29
CA GLU A 317 -13.08 1.77 -26.47
C GLU A 317 -12.88 3.08 -27.27
N HIS A 318 -11.64 3.59 -27.33
CA HIS A 318 -11.26 4.83 -28.02
C HIS A 318 -10.37 4.53 -29.21
N THR A 319 -10.96 3.97 -30.27
CA THR A 319 -10.20 3.68 -31.50
C THR A 319 -9.74 4.95 -32.20
N SER A 320 -8.44 5.23 -32.12
CA SER A 320 -7.66 5.87 -33.18
C SER A 320 -6.16 5.61 -32.96
N PHE A 321 -5.56 4.89 -33.93
CA PHE A 321 -4.14 4.72 -34.24
C PHE A 321 -3.40 3.45 -33.77
N ASN A 322 -2.92 2.69 -34.78
CA ASN A 322 -1.51 2.35 -34.99
C ASN A 322 -0.62 2.55 -33.76
N GLN A 323 -0.43 1.52 -32.95
CA GLN A 323 0.72 1.48 -32.04
C GLN A 323 1.35 0.10 -32.07
N ASP A 324 2.67 0.09 -32.29
CA ASP A 324 3.55 -1.07 -32.11
C ASP A 324 3.62 -1.54 -30.64
N TYR A 325 2.84 -0.92 -29.73
CA TYR A 325 2.88 -1.10 -28.28
C TYR A 325 1.46 -1.19 -27.71
N ILE A 326 1.20 -2.24 -26.92
CA ILE A 326 -0.11 -2.51 -26.29
C ILE A 326 -0.35 -1.60 -25.08
N ILE A 327 0.73 -1.19 -24.39
CA ILE A 327 0.70 -0.27 -23.25
C ILE A 327 1.26 1.07 -23.74
N PRO A 328 0.53 2.19 -23.62
CA PRO A 328 1.04 3.50 -24.00
C PRO A 328 2.32 3.84 -23.23
N THR A 329 3.36 4.27 -23.94
CA THR A 329 4.71 4.50 -23.37
C THR A 329 4.77 5.63 -22.34
N ASP A 330 3.78 6.50 -22.30
CA ASP A 330 3.61 7.60 -21.35
C ASP A 330 2.72 7.22 -20.15
N SER A 331 2.32 5.95 -20.03
CA SER A 331 1.52 5.47 -18.90
C SER A 331 2.37 5.36 -17.63
N SER A 332 1.97 6.09 -16.58
CA SER A 332 2.58 5.97 -15.24
C SER A 332 1.93 4.88 -14.38
N LEU A 333 0.71 4.48 -14.71
CA LEU A 333 -0.07 3.52 -13.93
C LEU A 333 -0.99 2.71 -14.85
N MET A 334 -0.97 1.39 -14.70
CA MET A 334 -1.95 0.47 -15.28
C MET A 334 -2.78 -0.16 -14.15
N VAL A 335 -4.10 -0.14 -14.30
CA VAL A 335 -5.04 -0.78 -13.37
C VAL A 335 -5.81 -1.84 -14.12
N LEU A 336 -5.74 -3.09 -13.65
CA LEU A 336 -6.49 -4.21 -14.22
C LEU A 336 -7.59 -4.61 -13.25
N ASN A 337 -8.81 -4.75 -13.77
CA ASN A 337 -9.96 -5.22 -13.02
C ASN A 337 -10.51 -6.51 -13.64
N LEU A 338 -10.77 -7.49 -12.79
CA LEU A 338 -11.50 -8.70 -13.16
C LEU A 338 -12.81 -8.70 -12.38
N ASN A 339 -13.92 -8.82 -13.11
CA ASN A 339 -15.27 -8.77 -12.55
C ASN A 339 -16.04 -10.05 -12.91
N PHE A 340 -16.60 -10.71 -11.90
CA PHE A 340 -17.49 -11.85 -12.06
C PHE A 340 -18.93 -11.44 -11.80
N PRO A 341 -19.90 -11.86 -12.64
CA PRO A 341 -21.31 -11.77 -12.28
C PRO A 341 -21.55 -12.50 -10.95
N PHE A 342 -22.28 -11.86 -10.03
CA PHE A 342 -22.53 -12.42 -8.69
C PHE A 342 -23.16 -13.81 -8.76
N ASP A 343 -24.11 -14.00 -9.67
CA ASP A 343 -24.82 -15.26 -9.89
C ASP A 343 -23.91 -16.39 -10.42
N THR A 344 -22.76 -16.05 -10.99
CA THR A 344 -21.73 -17.02 -11.43
C THR A 344 -20.72 -17.29 -10.33
N PHE A 345 -20.39 -16.28 -9.52
CA PHE A 345 -19.42 -16.39 -8.43
C PHE A 345 -19.99 -17.14 -7.22
N MET A 346 -21.28 -16.94 -6.93
CA MET A 346 -21.98 -17.61 -5.84
C MET A 346 -22.74 -18.83 -6.37
N ASN A 347 -22.53 -19.97 -5.73
CA ASN A 347 -23.37 -21.13 -5.96
C ASN A 347 -24.79 -20.87 -5.42
N GLN A 348 -25.70 -20.45 -6.29
CA GLN A 348 -27.09 -20.13 -5.91
C GLN A 348 -27.92 -21.35 -5.53
N THR A 349 -27.42 -22.58 -5.77
CA THR A 349 -28.16 -23.81 -5.41
C THR A 349 -27.85 -24.28 -3.99
N ASP A 350 -26.81 -23.73 -3.36
CA ASP A 350 -26.51 -24.03 -1.97
C ASP A 350 -27.47 -23.31 -1.03
N THR A 351 -27.91 -24.02 0.01
CA THR A 351 -28.74 -23.46 1.08
C THR A 351 -27.94 -22.65 2.07
N THR A 352 -26.62 -22.87 2.15
CA THR A 352 -25.71 -22.14 3.03
C THR A 352 -25.09 -20.98 2.26
N TYR A 353 -25.35 -19.75 2.71
CA TYR A 353 -24.71 -18.57 2.12
C TYR A 353 -23.19 -18.70 2.23
N ALA A 354 -22.52 -18.54 1.08
CA ALA A 354 -21.06 -18.55 0.97
C ALA A 354 -20.35 -19.88 1.27
N ASP A 355 -21.07 -21.02 1.23
CA ASP A 355 -20.49 -22.34 1.52
C ASP A 355 -19.27 -22.67 0.63
N ASP A 356 -19.39 -22.35 -0.66
CA ASP A 356 -18.40 -22.65 -1.68
C ASP A 356 -17.50 -21.46 -2.04
N LEU A 357 -17.48 -20.37 -1.25
CA LEU A 357 -16.67 -19.20 -1.61
C LEU A 357 -15.18 -19.56 -1.76
N LYS A 358 -14.65 -19.27 -2.94
CA LYS A 358 -13.21 -19.35 -3.23
C LYS A 358 -12.66 -17.96 -3.53
N ILE A 359 -11.36 -17.79 -3.28
CA ILE A 359 -10.65 -16.59 -3.72
C ILE A 359 -10.60 -16.61 -5.24
N SER A 360 -11.27 -15.66 -5.88
CA SER A 360 -10.97 -15.35 -7.27
C SER A 360 -9.68 -14.54 -7.31
N SER A 361 -8.82 -14.84 -8.28
CA SER A 361 -7.50 -14.24 -8.42
C SER A 361 -7.25 -13.83 -9.87
N LEU A 362 -6.81 -12.59 -10.03
CA LEU A 362 -6.20 -12.05 -11.22
C LEU A 362 -4.68 -12.16 -11.07
N TYR A 363 -4.01 -12.50 -12.16
CA TYR A 363 -2.56 -12.58 -12.24
C TYR A 363 -2.11 -11.86 -13.49
N ILE A 364 -0.94 -11.24 -13.42
CA ILE A 364 -0.30 -10.64 -14.58
C ILE A 364 1.14 -11.13 -14.66
N TYR A 365 1.51 -11.53 -15.86
CA TYR A 365 2.77 -12.20 -16.16
C TYR A 365 3.48 -11.47 -17.30
N ASP A 366 4.81 -11.51 -17.29
CA ASP A 366 5.60 -11.37 -18.50
C ASP A 366 5.74 -12.76 -19.12
N TRP A 367 5.42 -12.92 -20.40
CA TRP A 367 5.43 -14.21 -21.09
C TRP A 367 6.45 -14.20 -22.21
N LYS A 368 7.27 -15.26 -22.25
CA LYS A 368 8.19 -15.51 -23.35
C LYS A 368 8.04 -16.94 -23.81
N ASP A 369 7.58 -17.09 -25.04
CA ASP A 369 7.56 -18.37 -25.76
C ASP A 369 8.99 -18.90 -25.91
N LYS A 370 9.34 -19.95 -25.16
CA LYS A 370 10.68 -20.54 -25.11
C LYS A 370 10.85 -21.63 -26.17
N ASN A 371 9.77 -22.31 -26.51
CA ASN A 371 9.80 -23.48 -27.39
C ASN A 371 9.25 -23.21 -28.81
N ASN A 372 8.73 -21.99 -29.05
CA ASN A 372 8.09 -21.51 -30.28
C ASN A 372 6.82 -22.27 -30.69
N ASP A 373 6.06 -22.79 -29.73
CA ASP A 373 4.78 -23.45 -29.97
C ASP A 373 3.56 -22.50 -29.88
N TYR A 374 3.79 -21.25 -29.45
CA TYR A 374 2.78 -20.20 -29.23
C TYR A 374 1.72 -20.53 -28.17
N GLU A 375 1.92 -21.59 -27.38
CA GLU A 375 1.07 -21.99 -26.26
C GLU A 375 1.65 -21.52 -24.92
N ILE A 376 0.83 -20.88 -24.08
CA ILE A 376 1.29 -20.39 -22.78
C ILE A 376 1.36 -21.55 -21.77
N SER A 377 2.53 -21.77 -21.16
CA SER A 377 2.77 -22.75 -20.10
C SER A 377 3.41 -22.14 -18.85
N SER A 378 3.29 -22.85 -17.72
CA SER A 378 3.79 -22.38 -16.42
C SER A 378 5.30 -22.13 -16.34
N ASP A 379 6.11 -22.79 -17.16
CA ASP A 379 7.55 -22.62 -17.20
C ASP A 379 8.00 -21.44 -18.09
N GLU A 380 7.09 -20.83 -18.85
CA GLU A 380 7.33 -19.71 -19.76
C GLU A 380 6.88 -18.34 -19.23
N ILE A 381 6.18 -18.33 -18.09
CA ILE A 381 5.65 -17.12 -17.46
C ILE A 381 6.50 -16.68 -16.27
N SER A 382 6.70 -15.36 -16.18
CA SER A 382 7.30 -14.67 -15.05
C SER A 382 6.23 -13.84 -14.35
N LEU A 383 5.98 -14.06 -13.06
CA LEU A 383 4.94 -13.30 -12.34
C LEU A 383 5.37 -11.85 -12.16
N VAL A 384 4.55 -10.90 -12.62
CA VAL A 384 4.73 -9.47 -12.33
C VAL A 384 4.08 -9.15 -10.99
N THR A 385 2.79 -9.44 -10.88
CA THR A 385 2.04 -9.32 -9.62
C THR A 385 0.73 -10.10 -9.68
N ARG A 386 0.04 -10.21 -8.55
CA ARG A 386 -1.28 -10.84 -8.47
C ARG A 386 -2.19 -10.06 -7.53
N GLY A 387 -3.49 -10.21 -7.76
CA GLY A 387 -4.52 -9.72 -6.87
C GLY A 387 -5.68 -10.69 -6.78
N GLY A 388 -6.15 -10.96 -5.57
CA GLY A 388 -7.23 -11.86 -5.27
C GLY A 388 -8.07 -11.35 -4.10
N SER A 389 -9.35 -11.64 -4.16
CA SER A 389 -10.31 -11.23 -3.13
C SER A 389 -11.37 -12.32 -2.96
N TRP A 390 -12.03 -12.31 -1.82
CA TRP A 390 -13.19 -13.17 -1.53
C TRP A 390 -14.49 -12.63 -2.14
N GLY A 391 -14.38 -11.84 -3.22
CA GLY A 391 -15.51 -11.16 -3.85
C GLY A 391 -15.50 -11.29 -5.36
N THR A 392 -16.46 -10.63 -5.99
CA THR A 392 -16.64 -10.64 -7.44
C THR A 392 -15.68 -9.73 -8.19
N VAL A 393 -14.91 -8.91 -7.50
CA VAL A 393 -14.00 -7.92 -8.10
C VAL A 393 -12.58 -8.15 -7.61
N GLN A 394 -11.63 -8.23 -8.53
CA GLN A 394 -10.20 -8.24 -8.25
C GLN A 394 -9.56 -7.06 -8.96
N GLU A 395 -8.62 -6.40 -8.30
CA GLU A 395 -7.86 -5.30 -8.89
C GLU A 395 -6.36 -5.53 -8.71
N ILE A 396 -5.59 -5.20 -9.74
CA ILE A 396 -4.14 -5.11 -9.73
C ILE A 396 -3.72 -3.72 -10.18
N ARG A 397 -2.65 -3.19 -9.58
CA ARG A 397 -2.05 -1.90 -9.96
C ARG A 397 -0.56 -2.06 -10.25
N ILE A 398 -0.13 -1.55 -11.40
CA ILE A 398 1.26 -1.60 -11.86
C ILE A 398 1.72 -0.19 -12.20
N SER A 399 2.69 0.30 -11.45
CA SER A 399 3.39 1.55 -11.71
C SER A 399 4.41 1.36 -12.83
N ASP A 400 4.54 2.39 -13.67
CA ASP A 400 5.45 2.42 -14.83
C ASP A 400 5.34 1.17 -15.70
N PRO A 401 4.12 0.78 -16.13
CA PRO A 401 3.87 -0.51 -16.78
C PRO A 401 4.74 -0.72 -18.03
N ALA A 402 5.06 0.33 -18.79
CA ALA A 402 5.95 0.24 -19.95
C ALA A 402 7.39 -0.20 -19.60
N GLU A 403 7.85 -0.01 -18.36
CA GLU A 403 9.16 -0.44 -17.88
C GLU A 403 9.14 -1.85 -17.27
N LYS A 404 7.95 -2.39 -16.97
CA LYS A 404 7.79 -3.67 -16.26
C LYS A 404 7.70 -4.88 -17.17
N PHE A 405 7.42 -4.71 -18.47
CA PHE A 405 7.35 -5.84 -19.39
C PHE A 405 8.57 -5.85 -20.31
N LYS A 406 9.31 -6.97 -20.35
CA LYS A 406 10.54 -7.07 -21.16
C LYS A 406 10.26 -7.45 -22.60
N THR A 407 9.11 -8.05 -22.85
CA THR A 407 8.69 -8.51 -24.17
C THR A 407 7.46 -7.74 -24.64
N ASN A 408 7.51 -7.21 -25.87
CA ASN A 408 6.33 -6.63 -26.54
C ASN A 408 5.28 -7.70 -26.93
N GLN A 409 5.48 -8.96 -26.53
CA GLN A 409 4.58 -10.09 -26.76
C GLN A 409 3.73 -10.31 -25.50
N LEU A 410 2.82 -9.39 -25.20
CA LEU A 410 1.89 -9.49 -24.06
C LEU A 410 0.53 -10.05 -24.47
#